data_AF-A0A0S2S8E3-F1
#
_entry.id   AF-A0A0S2S8E3-F1
#
_cell.length_a   1.000
_cell.length_b   1.000
_cell.length_c   1.000
_cell.angle_alpha   90.00
_cell.angle_beta   90.00
_cell.angle_gamma   90.00
#
_symmetry.space_group_name_H-M   'P 1'
#
loop_
_entity.id
_entity.type
_entity.pdbx_description
1 polymer ?
#
loop_
_entity_poly.entity_id
_entity_poly.type
_entity_poly.pdbx_seq_one_letter_code
_entity_poly.pdbx_strand_id
1 'polypeptide(L)'
;MWGNYHPIPYQSKIKEKLLTVFGIGLSFKQSLWWATGIFLSVKMSNIVPLLGNDWMYSRLHYCIPFALCMYLCYFRHTGTNLPVWRYYALMIRLRVRRRIFAYKKEGA
;
A
#
# COMPACT_ATOMS: atom_id res chain seq x y z
N MET A 1 19.69 43.81 0.56
CA MET A 1 18.61 43.44 1.49
C MET A 1 18.33 41.96 1.30
N TRP A 2 18.54 41.16 2.35
CA TRP A 2 18.18 39.73 2.36
C TRP A 2 16.66 39.60 2.26
N GLY A 3 16.18 38.93 1.20
CA GLY A 3 14.75 38.86 0.92
C GLY A 3 14.37 37.92 -0.23
N ASN A 4 15.30 37.14 -0.78
CA ASN A 4 14.93 35.99 -1.62
C ASN A 4 14.44 34.89 -0.68
N TYR A 5 13.19 35.00 -0.24
CA TYR A 5 12.44 33.92 0.36
C TYR A 5 12.39 32.78 -0.67
N HIS A 6 13.36 31.86 -0.57
CA HIS A 6 13.19 30.56 -1.19
C HIS A 6 11.99 29.93 -0.48
N PRO A 7 10.87 29.66 -1.17
CA PRO A 7 9.72 29.04 -0.54
C PRO A 7 10.19 27.70 0.04
N ILE A 8 10.16 27.61 1.38
CA ILE A 8 10.53 26.39 2.08
C ILE A 8 9.60 25.29 1.53
N PRO A 9 10.12 24.21 0.94
CA PRO A 9 9.33 23.21 0.21
C PRO A 9 8.27 22.49 1.06
N TYR A 10 8.23 22.76 2.37
CA TYR A 10 7.24 22.23 3.30
C TYR A 10 5.81 22.72 3.06
N GLN A 11 5.62 23.88 2.42
CA GLN A 11 4.28 24.42 2.11
C GLN A 11 3.78 24.13 0.69
N SER A 12 4.66 23.66 -0.19
CA SER A 12 4.26 23.25 -1.52
C SER A 12 3.74 21.81 -1.41
N LYS A 13 2.45 21.58 -1.68
CA LYS A 13 1.85 20.23 -1.71
C LYS A 13 2.39 19.38 -2.88
N ILE A 14 3.65 19.58 -3.27
CA ILE A 14 4.36 18.90 -4.34
C ILE A 14 4.72 17.53 -3.80
N LYS A 15 3.89 16.54 -4.10
CA LYS A 15 4.23 15.14 -3.87
C LYS A 15 5.53 14.86 -4.62
N GLU A 16 6.56 14.44 -3.89
CA GLU A 16 7.82 13.98 -4.46
C GLU A 16 7.54 12.88 -5.49
N LYS A 17 7.79 13.20 -6.77
CA LYS A 17 7.71 12.27 -7.90
C LYS A 17 9.08 11.60 -8.01
N LEU A 18 9.16 10.32 -7.67
CA LEU A 18 10.42 9.59 -7.70
C LEU A 18 10.64 8.90 -9.04
N LEU A 19 9.57 8.36 -9.65
CA LEU A 19 9.64 7.72 -10.95
C LEU A 19 8.44 8.13 -11.80
N THR A 20 8.66 8.36 -13.09
CA THR A 20 7.56 8.55 -14.05
C THR A 20 7.46 7.28 -14.89
N VAL A 21 6.36 6.54 -14.75
CA VAL A 21 6.10 5.29 -15.49
C VAL A 21 4.87 5.51 -16.35
N PHE A 22 4.99 5.34 -17.68
CA PHE A 22 3.90 5.58 -18.64
C PHE A 22 3.18 6.94 -18.47
N GLY A 23 3.92 8.00 -18.12
CA GLY A 23 3.35 9.34 -17.87
C GLY A 23 2.70 9.54 -16.49
N ILE A 24 2.63 8.49 -15.66
CA ILE A 24 2.14 8.55 -14.29
C ILE A 24 3.32 8.81 -13.35
N GLY A 25 3.31 9.97 -12.69
CA GLY A 25 4.29 10.31 -11.66
C GLY A 25 4.02 9.54 -10.38
N LEU A 26 4.84 8.53 -10.10
CA LEU A 26 4.77 7.68 -8.91
C LEU A 26 5.63 8.27 -7.79
N SER A 27 5.04 8.36 -6.60
CA SER A 27 5.79 8.57 -5.36
C SER A 27 6.56 7.30 -4.99
N PHE A 28 7.64 7.41 -4.20
CA PHE A 28 8.44 6.27 -3.74
C PHE A 28 7.60 5.13 -3.14
N LYS A 29 6.57 5.47 -2.37
CA LYS A 29 5.67 4.48 -1.77
C LYS A 29 4.87 3.74 -2.84
N GLN A 30 4.42 4.45 -3.88
CA GLN A 30 3.66 3.86 -4.97
C GLN A 30 4.54 2.99 -5.86
N SER A 31 5.78 3.42 -6.14
CA SER A 31 6.72 2.59 -6.90
C SER A 31 7.07 1.31 -6.15
N LEU A 32 7.19 1.35 -4.81
CA LEU A 32 7.41 0.16 -4.00
C LEU A 32 6.23 -0.82 -4.07
N TRP A 33 4.99 -0.33 -4.00
CA TRP A 33 3.79 -1.16 -4.16
C TRP A 33 3.64 -1.75 -5.57
N TRP A 34 4.04 -1.01 -6.59
CA TRP A 34 4.07 -1.51 -7.97
C TRP A 34 5.10 -2.63 -8.12
N ALA A 35 6.32 -2.42 -7.62
CA ALA A 35 7.39 -3.40 -7.67
C ALA A 35 7.00 -4.69 -6.92
N THR A 36 6.41 -4.58 -5.73
CA THR A 36 5.96 -5.76 -4.98
C THR A 36 4.82 -6.48 -5.69
N GLY A 37 3.85 -5.76 -6.25
CA GLY A 37 2.74 -6.35 -7.01
C GLY A 37 3.22 -7.11 -8.24
N ILE A 38 4.16 -6.55 -9.00
CA ILE A 38 4.74 -7.20 -10.19
C ILE A 38 5.52 -8.44 -9.76
N PHE A 39 6.36 -8.32 -8.73
CA PHE A 39 7.14 -9.43 -8.19
C PHE A 39 6.26 -10.58 -7.73
N LEU A 40 5.19 -10.29 -6.98
CA LEU A 40 4.21 -11.28 -6.53
C LEU A 40 3.49 -11.96 -7.70
N SER A 41 3.12 -11.20 -8.71
CA SER A 41 2.44 -11.73 -9.91
C SER A 41 3.35 -12.68 -10.69
N VAL A 42 4.63 -12.34 -10.85
CA VAL A 42 5.64 -13.22 -11.47
C VAL A 42 5.90 -14.45 -10.61
N LYS A 43 5.97 -14.32 -9.29
CA LYS A 43 6.12 -15.50 -8.41
C LYS A 43 4.89 -16.41 -8.50
N MET A 44 3.70 -15.84 -8.57
CA MET A 44 2.47 -16.60 -8.75
C MET A 44 2.46 -17.35 -10.08
N SER A 45 2.94 -16.75 -11.18
CA SER A 45 3.01 -17.44 -12.48
C SER A 45 4.01 -18.60 -12.53
N ASN A 46 4.96 -18.66 -11.58
CA ASN A 46 5.90 -19.78 -11.47
C ASN A 46 5.36 -20.91 -10.58
N ILE A 47 4.39 -20.63 -9.70
CA ILE A 47 3.88 -21.59 -8.71
C ILE A 47 2.53 -22.17 -9.15
N VAL A 48 1.65 -21.31 -9.66
CA VAL A 48 0.28 -21.69 -10.01
C VAL A 48 0.25 -22.05 -11.49
N PRO A 49 -0.29 -23.23 -11.87
CA PRO A 49 -0.43 -23.60 -13.27
C PRO A 49 -1.50 -22.74 -13.96
N LEU A 50 -1.51 -22.83 -15.30
CA LEU A 50 -2.54 -22.21 -16.14
C LEU A 50 -3.92 -22.80 -15.80
N LEU A 51 -4.92 -21.94 -15.64
CA LEU A 51 -6.30 -22.34 -15.36
C LEU A 51 -7.11 -22.32 -16.65
N GLY A 52 -7.43 -23.50 -17.20
CA GLY A 52 -8.20 -23.62 -18.45
C GLY A 52 -7.35 -23.60 -19.72
N ASN A 53 -8.03 -23.59 -20.88
CA ASN A 53 -7.39 -23.80 -22.19
C ASN A 53 -7.15 -22.52 -22.99
N ASP A 54 -7.92 -21.46 -22.73
CA ASP A 54 -7.80 -20.21 -23.48
C ASP A 54 -6.55 -19.45 -23.11
N TRP A 55 -5.84 -18.93 -24.12
CA TRP A 55 -4.59 -18.19 -23.93
C TRP A 55 -4.71 -17.01 -22.96
N MET A 56 -5.79 -16.23 -23.04
CA MET A 56 -5.94 -15.02 -22.22
C MET A 56 -6.50 -15.32 -20.83
N TYR A 57 -7.63 -16.05 -20.76
CA TYR A 57 -8.32 -16.32 -19.49
C TYR A 57 -7.47 -17.16 -18.55
N SER A 58 -6.66 -18.08 -19.08
CA SER A 58 -5.77 -18.91 -18.28
C SER A 58 -4.62 -18.19 -17.59
N ARG A 59 -4.40 -16.90 -17.88
CA ARG A 59 -3.31 -16.08 -17.30
C ARG A 59 -3.81 -14.91 -16.47
N LEU A 60 -5.11 -14.60 -16.53
CA LEU A 60 -5.70 -13.43 -15.88
C LEU A 60 -5.58 -13.51 -14.36
N HIS A 61 -5.61 -14.72 -13.79
CA HIS A 61 -5.43 -14.93 -12.36
C HIS A 61 -4.05 -14.50 -11.83
N TYR A 62 -3.03 -14.45 -12.69
CA TYR A 62 -1.72 -13.91 -12.31
C TYR A 62 -1.73 -12.41 -12.06
N CYS A 63 -2.75 -11.67 -12.53
CA CYS A 63 -2.90 -10.25 -12.26
C CYS A 63 -3.52 -9.97 -10.86
N ILE A 64 -4.06 -11.00 -10.18
CA ILE A 64 -4.73 -10.84 -8.88
C ILE A 64 -3.78 -10.24 -7.82
N PRO A 65 -2.53 -10.71 -7.64
CA PRO A 65 -1.63 -10.12 -6.65
C PRO A 65 -1.29 -8.67 -6.95
N PHE A 66 -1.07 -8.33 -8.21
CA PHE A 66 -0.87 -6.94 -8.62
C PHE A 66 -2.10 -6.08 -8.31
N ALA A 67 -3.29 -6.54 -8.66
CA ALA A 67 -4.54 -5.83 -8.38
C ALA A 67 -4.74 -5.60 -6.87
N LEU A 68 -4.42 -6.58 -6.03
CA LEU A 68 -4.44 -6.43 -4.56
C LEU A 68 -3.44 -5.37 -4.07
N CYS A 69 -2.21 -5.38 -4.57
CA CYS A 69 -1.22 -4.35 -4.23
C CYS A 69 -1.67 -2.95 -4.66
N MET A 70 -2.29 -2.83 -5.83
CA MET A 70 -2.85 -1.57 -6.32
C MET A 70 -4.01 -1.08 -5.44
N TYR A 71 -4.91 -1.98 -5.07
CA TYR A 71 -5.99 -1.67 -4.14
C TYR A 71 -5.45 -1.13 -2.81
N LEU A 72 -4.50 -1.85 -2.21
CA LEU A 72 -3.86 -1.46 -0.96
C LEU A 72 -3.12 -0.12 -1.04
N CYS A 73 -2.54 0.19 -2.19
CA CYS A 73 -1.76 1.41 -2.40
C CYS A 73 -2.63 2.66 -2.62
N TYR A 74 -3.68 2.57 -3.44
CA TYR A 74 -4.44 3.73 -3.90
C TYR A 74 -5.72 3.97 -3.09
N PHE A 75 -6.34 2.93 -2.56
CA PHE A 75 -7.59 3.09 -1.83
C PHE A 75 -7.37 3.54 -0.39
N ARG A 76 -8.34 4.31 0.09
CA ARG A 76 -8.43 4.75 1.48
C ARG A 76 -9.72 4.22 2.08
N HIS A 77 -9.64 3.85 3.36
CA HIS A 77 -10.81 3.42 4.10
C HIS A 77 -11.77 4.60 4.28
N THR A 78 -13.04 4.42 3.89
CA THR A 78 -14.08 5.48 3.88
C THR A 78 -14.31 6.12 5.25
N GLY A 79 -14.40 5.32 6.32
CA GLY A 79 -14.61 5.83 7.68
C GLY A 79 -13.40 6.49 8.37
N THR A 80 -12.16 6.02 8.14
CA THR A 80 -10.97 6.48 8.87
C THR A 80 -10.03 7.37 8.04
N ASN A 81 -10.27 7.47 6.72
CA ASN A 81 -9.41 8.13 5.74
C ASN A 81 -7.94 7.63 5.74
N LEU A 82 -7.67 6.50 6.41
CA LEU A 82 -6.36 5.86 6.41
C LEU A 82 -6.17 5.08 5.11
N PRO A 83 -4.93 4.98 4.59
CA PRO A 83 -4.61 4.01 3.56
C PRO A 83 -5.06 2.61 4.00
N VAL A 84 -5.69 1.86 3.09
CA VAL A 84 -6.31 0.56 3.42
C VAL A 84 -5.30 -0.41 4.03
N TRP A 85 -4.07 -0.47 3.51
CA TRP A 85 -3.00 -1.28 4.09
C TRP A 85 -2.70 -0.95 5.56
N ARG A 86 -2.73 0.34 5.92
CA ARG A 86 -2.44 0.81 7.28
C ARG A 86 -3.59 0.50 8.21
N TYR A 87 -4.82 0.62 7.71
CA TYR A 87 -6.03 0.26 8.46
C TYR A 87 -5.99 -1.23 8.85
N TYR A 88 -5.76 -2.14 7.90
CA TYR A 88 -5.68 -3.56 8.20
C TYR A 88 -4.48 -3.90 9.10
N ALA A 89 -3.32 -3.29 8.88
CA ALA A 89 -2.15 -3.48 9.75
C ALA A 89 -2.43 -3.08 11.21
N LEU A 90 -3.16 -1.97 11.43
CA LEU A 90 -3.57 -1.54 12.77
C LEU A 90 -4.57 -2.52 13.39
N MET A 91 -5.56 -3.00 12.64
CA MET A 91 -6.50 -4.00 13.13
C MET A 91 -5.81 -5.30 13.55
N ILE A 92 -4.89 -5.81 12.73
CA ILE A 92 -4.10 -7.01 13.05
C ILE A 92 -3.26 -6.76 14.31
N ARG A 93 -2.57 -5.62 14.40
CA ARG A 93 -1.77 -5.26 15.57
C ARG A 93 -2.62 -5.19 16.85
N LEU A 94 -3.82 -4.62 16.78
CA LEU A 94 -4.75 -4.55 17.91
C LEU A 94 -5.31 -5.93 18.30
N ARG A 95 -5.50 -6.81 17.32
CA ARG A 95 -5.95 -8.19 17.53
C ARG A 95 -4.87 -9.05 18.20
N VAL A 96 -3.62 -8.88 17.79
CA VAL A 96 -2.46 -9.66 18.28
C VAL A 96 -1.88 -9.09 19.58
N ARG A 97 -2.14 -7.81 19.89
CA ARG A 97 -1.68 -7.18 21.14
C ARG A 97 -2.22 -7.95 22.35
N ARG A 98 -1.30 -8.41 23.22
CA ARG A 98 -1.66 -8.90 24.56
C ARG A 98 -2.32 -7.76 25.34
N ARG A 99 -3.63 -7.90 25.61
CA ARG A 99 -4.39 -6.90 26.38
C ARG A 99 -3.97 -7.02 27.83
N ILE A 100 -3.26 -6.01 28.35
CA ILE A 100 -3.04 -5.87 29.78
C ILE A 100 -4.28 -5.17 30.32
N PHE A 101 -5.11 -5.91 31.03
CA PHE A 101 -6.22 -5.34 31.78
C PHE A 101 -5.65 -4.77 33.08
N ALA A 102 -5.45 -3.46 33.11
CA ALA A 102 -5.15 -2.76 34.36
C ALA A 102 -6.45 -2.71 35.17
N TYR A 103 -6.77 -3.81 35.85
CA TYR A 103 -7.80 -3.77 36.89
C TYR A 103 -7.26 -2.89 38.02
N LYS A 104 -7.98 -1.80 38.30
CA LYS A 104 -7.76 -0.98 39.48
C LYS A 104 -7.90 -1.92 40.68
N LYS A 105 -6.81 -2.19 41.40
CA LYS A 105 -6.87 -2.85 42.70
C LYS A 105 -7.62 -1.88 43.61
N GLU A 106 -8.91 -2.14 43.83
CA GLU A 106 -9.64 -1.49 44.91
C GLU A 106 -8.89 -1.77 46.22
N GLY A 107 -8.78 -0.73 47.04
CA GLY A 107 -7.85 -0.68 48.17
C GLY A 107 -7.99 -1.84 49.14
N ALA A 108 -6.86 -2.22 49.71
CA ALA A 108 -6.73 -2.92 50.98
C ALA A 108 -5.65 -2.21 51.77
#